data_AF-A0A2M8T485-F1
#
_entry.id   AF-A0A2M8T485-F1
#
_cell.length_a   1.000
_cell.length_b   1.000
_cell.length_c   1.000
_cell.angle_alpha   90.00
_cell.angle_beta   90.00
_cell.angle_gamma   90.00
#
_symmetry.space_group_name_H-M   'P 1'
#
loop_
_entity.id
_entity.type
_entity.pdbx_description
1 polymer ?
#
loop_
_entity_poly.entity_id
_entity_poly.type
_entity_poly.pdbx_seq_one_letter_code
_entity_poly.pdbx_strand_id
1 'polypeptide(L)'
;MKMMDANEIISFIQNSTKSTPVKVYVKGELEGINFGESAKAFINGNTGVVFGEWSEIQTAIEENQSKIEDYVVENDRRNSAIPTLDLKNIKARIEPGAIIRDQVEIGDNAVIMMGASINIGSVIGEGTMIDMNVVLGGRATVGKNCHIGAGSVLAGVIEPPSAKPVVIEDDVVIGANAVVLEGVTVGKGAVVAAGAIVVNDVEPYTVVAGTPAKKIKDIDEKTKGKTEIKQELRQL
;
A
#
# COMPACT_ATOMS: atom_id res chain seq x y z
N MET A 1 -16.12 -6.04 3.91
CA MET A 1 -16.40 -5.81 2.47
C MET A 1 -16.24 -7.14 1.76
N LYS A 2 -16.85 -7.36 0.59
CA LYS A 2 -16.57 -8.56 -0.21
C LYS A 2 -15.20 -8.37 -0.86
N MET A 3 -14.29 -9.34 -0.70
CA MET A 3 -12.98 -9.31 -1.34
C MET A 3 -13.12 -9.35 -2.86
N MET A 4 -12.46 -8.42 -3.54
CA MET A 4 -12.46 -8.38 -5.00
C MET A 4 -11.63 -9.54 -5.55
N ASP A 5 -12.16 -10.22 -6.55
CA ASP A 5 -11.38 -11.19 -7.31
C ASP A 5 -10.42 -10.50 -8.30
N ALA A 6 -9.56 -11.29 -8.93
CA ALA A 6 -8.56 -10.76 -9.85
C ALA A 6 -9.16 -10.04 -11.07
N ASN A 7 -10.30 -10.50 -11.59
CA ASN A 7 -10.98 -9.85 -12.72
C ASN A 7 -11.64 -8.54 -12.28
N GLU A 8 -12.25 -8.53 -11.09
CA GLU A 8 -12.81 -7.31 -10.50
C GLU A 8 -11.70 -6.26 -10.31
N ILE A 9 -10.50 -6.65 -9.82
CA ILE A 9 -9.34 -5.75 -9.68
C ILE A 9 -8.90 -5.19 -11.05
N ILE A 10 -8.73 -6.04 -12.05
CA ILE A 10 -8.33 -5.61 -13.41
C ILE A 10 -9.36 -4.64 -13.98
N SER A 11 -10.65 -4.95 -13.83
CA SER A 11 -11.75 -4.09 -14.27
C SER A 11 -11.72 -2.73 -13.56
N PHE A 12 -11.46 -2.70 -12.25
CA PHE A 12 -11.33 -1.45 -11.50
C PHE A 12 -10.15 -0.61 -12.01
N ILE A 13 -8.99 -1.23 -12.24
CA ILE A 13 -7.81 -0.53 -12.78
C ILE A 13 -8.12 0.05 -14.17
N GLN A 14 -8.74 -0.75 -15.05
CA GLN A 14 -9.08 -0.34 -16.41
C GLN A 14 -10.05 0.85 -16.44
N ASN A 15 -11.02 0.86 -15.52
CA ASN A 15 -12.05 1.90 -15.45
C ASN A 15 -11.63 3.11 -14.59
N SER A 16 -10.43 3.12 -14.02
CA SER A 16 -9.92 4.24 -13.23
C SER A 16 -9.41 5.37 -14.14
N THR A 17 -9.89 6.58 -13.90
CA THR A 17 -9.49 7.77 -14.66
C THR A 17 -8.15 8.32 -14.16
N LYS A 18 -7.22 8.58 -15.08
CA LYS A 18 -5.93 9.23 -14.75
C LYS A 18 -6.17 10.68 -14.34
N SER A 19 -5.52 11.10 -13.26
CA SER A 19 -5.64 12.42 -12.66
C SER A 19 -4.26 13.02 -12.37
N THR A 20 -4.16 14.35 -12.43
CA THR A 20 -3.04 15.15 -11.91
C THR A 20 -3.62 16.19 -10.95
N PRO A 21 -3.97 15.76 -9.71
CA PRO A 21 -4.66 16.62 -8.78
C PRO A 21 -3.67 17.65 -8.20
N VAL A 22 -4.14 18.88 -8.03
CA VAL A 22 -3.37 19.95 -7.40
C VAL A 22 -4.18 20.62 -6.30
N LYS A 23 -3.46 21.18 -5.33
CA LYS A 23 -3.96 22.16 -4.38
C LYS A 23 -3.25 23.48 -4.66
N VAL A 24 -4.01 24.54 -4.91
CA VAL A 24 -3.47 25.85 -5.24
C VAL A 24 -3.88 26.86 -4.20
N TYR A 25 -2.91 27.41 -3.48
CA TYR A 25 -3.09 28.64 -2.70
C TYR A 25 -3.01 29.81 -3.65
N VAL A 26 -3.97 30.73 -3.62
CA VAL A 26 -4.06 31.82 -4.60
C VAL A 26 -4.45 33.13 -3.91
N LYS A 27 -3.86 34.25 -4.34
CA LYS A 27 -4.26 35.60 -3.94
C LYS A 27 -4.47 36.52 -5.13
N GLY A 28 -5.40 37.48 -4.99
CA GLY A 28 -5.74 38.45 -6.04
C GLY A 28 -7.22 38.85 -6.02
N GLU A 29 -7.72 39.35 -7.15
CA GLU A 29 -9.14 39.63 -7.39
C GLU A 29 -9.88 38.36 -7.83
N LEU A 30 -10.20 37.49 -6.87
CA LEU A 30 -10.62 36.10 -7.15
C LEU A 30 -12.11 35.92 -7.42
N GLU A 31 -12.93 36.92 -7.09
CA GLU A 31 -14.38 36.84 -7.24
C GLU A 31 -14.77 36.64 -8.71
N GLY A 32 -15.59 35.62 -8.98
CA GLY A 32 -16.08 35.29 -10.32
C GLY A 32 -15.09 34.55 -11.23
N ILE A 33 -13.88 34.20 -10.77
CA ILE A 33 -12.98 33.32 -11.54
C ILE A 33 -13.57 31.89 -11.56
N ASN A 34 -13.68 31.32 -12.76
CA ASN A 34 -14.02 29.91 -12.95
C ASN A 34 -12.75 29.07 -12.97
N PHE A 35 -12.54 28.23 -11.95
CA PHE A 35 -11.36 27.37 -11.83
C PHE A 35 -11.52 25.99 -12.51
N GLY A 36 -12.64 25.74 -13.20
CA GLY A 36 -12.96 24.46 -13.83
C GLY A 36 -14.14 23.74 -13.17
N GLU A 37 -14.82 22.87 -13.92
CA GLU A 37 -16.00 22.14 -13.44
C GLU A 37 -15.66 21.13 -12.33
N SER A 38 -14.46 20.54 -12.38
CA SER A 38 -14.01 19.59 -11.37
C SER A 38 -13.45 20.28 -10.11
N ALA A 39 -13.22 21.59 -10.18
CA ALA A 39 -12.54 22.34 -9.14
C ALA A 39 -13.45 22.61 -7.94
N LYS A 40 -12.85 22.54 -6.75
CA LYS A 40 -13.43 22.95 -5.47
C LYS A 40 -12.66 24.16 -4.96
N ALA A 41 -13.25 25.33 -5.09
CA ALA A 41 -12.66 26.59 -4.65
C ALA A 41 -13.22 27.02 -3.28
N PHE A 42 -12.32 27.32 -2.35
CA PHE A 42 -12.61 27.91 -1.04
C PHE A 42 -11.98 29.30 -1.00
N ILE A 43 -12.76 30.32 -1.34
CA ILE A 43 -12.29 31.70 -1.52
C ILE A 43 -12.96 32.61 -0.50
N ASN A 44 -12.18 33.50 0.11
CA ASN A 44 -12.68 34.56 0.99
C ASN A 44 -11.91 35.86 0.72
N GLY A 45 -12.60 36.87 0.17
CA GLY A 45 -11.99 38.11 -0.28
C GLY A 45 -10.89 37.84 -1.31
N ASN A 46 -9.68 38.34 -1.02
CA ASN A 46 -8.57 38.32 -1.98
C ASN A 46 -7.66 37.09 -1.84
N THR A 47 -8.08 36.06 -1.09
CA THR A 47 -7.29 34.85 -0.86
C THR A 47 -8.16 33.61 -0.89
N GLY A 48 -7.59 32.47 -1.28
CA GLY A 48 -8.30 31.21 -1.27
C GLY A 48 -7.40 30.00 -1.50
N VAL A 49 -8.04 28.83 -1.43
CA VAL A 49 -7.45 27.55 -1.82
C VAL A 49 -8.37 26.84 -2.81
N VAL A 50 -7.79 26.31 -3.88
CA VAL A 50 -8.50 25.59 -4.95
C VAL A 50 -7.95 24.18 -5.06
N PHE A 51 -8.82 23.18 -5.09
CA PHE A 51 -8.49 21.78 -5.35
C PHE A 51 -9.07 21.37 -6.69
N GLY A 52 -8.33 20.65 -7.53
CA GLY A 52 -8.86 20.19 -8.82
C GLY A 52 -7.80 19.58 -9.74
N GLU A 53 -8.16 19.36 -11.00
CA GLU A 53 -7.24 18.86 -12.02
C GLU A 53 -6.31 19.96 -12.55
N TRP A 54 -5.03 19.62 -12.69
CA TRP A 54 -4.02 20.55 -13.19
C TRP A 54 -4.39 21.18 -14.53
N SER A 55 -4.97 20.41 -15.46
CA SER A 55 -5.35 20.93 -16.79
C SER A 55 -6.39 22.05 -16.73
N GLU A 56 -7.34 21.96 -15.80
CA GLU A 56 -8.37 23.00 -15.63
C GLU A 56 -7.81 24.20 -14.89
N ILE A 57 -7.11 23.96 -13.78
CA ILE A 57 -6.58 25.02 -12.92
C ILE A 57 -5.48 25.82 -13.64
N GLN A 58 -4.62 25.16 -14.42
CA GLN A 58 -3.61 25.85 -15.23
C GLN A 58 -4.27 26.83 -16.21
N THR A 59 -5.30 26.37 -16.92
CA THR A 59 -6.05 27.21 -17.87
C THR A 59 -6.67 28.42 -17.17
N ALA A 60 -7.32 28.19 -16.02
CA ALA A 60 -7.93 29.27 -15.23
C ALA A 60 -6.90 30.31 -14.76
N ILE A 61 -5.71 29.88 -14.34
CA ILE A 61 -4.62 30.79 -13.95
C ILE A 61 -4.12 31.60 -15.15
N GLU A 62 -3.88 30.94 -16.29
CA GLU A 62 -3.39 31.58 -17.51
C GLU A 62 -4.38 32.62 -18.05
N GLU A 63 -5.68 32.35 -18.00
CA GLU A 63 -6.73 33.27 -18.44
C GLU A 63 -6.96 34.45 -17.48
N ASN A 64 -6.55 34.34 -16.22
CA ASN A 64 -6.79 35.34 -15.17
C ASN A 64 -5.49 35.95 -14.58
N GLN A 65 -4.38 35.94 -15.34
CA GLN A 65 -3.09 36.48 -14.89
C GLN A 65 -3.14 37.94 -14.41
N SER A 66 -4.06 38.76 -14.94
CA SER A 66 -4.21 40.15 -14.52
C SER A 66 -4.91 40.31 -13.17
N LYS A 67 -5.65 39.28 -12.73
CA LYS A 67 -6.42 39.27 -11.48
C LYS A 67 -5.71 38.50 -10.38
N ILE A 68 -4.97 37.45 -10.72
CA ILE A 68 -4.21 36.63 -9.79
C ILE A 68 -2.86 37.30 -9.54
N GLU A 69 -2.67 37.80 -8.32
CA GLU A 69 -1.43 38.46 -7.90
C GLU A 69 -0.30 37.44 -7.67
N ASP A 70 -0.63 36.29 -7.06
CA ASP A 70 0.35 35.23 -6.74
C ASP A 70 -0.37 33.90 -6.45
N TYR A 71 0.36 32.80 -6.57
CA TYR A 71 -0.15 31.48 -6.24
C TYR A 71 0.97 30.47 -5.95
N VAL A 72 0.63 29.43 -5.18
CA VAL A 72 1.50 28.28 -4.89
C VAL A 72 0.76 27.01 -5.22
N VAL A 73 1.37 26.15 -6.05
CA VAL A 73 0.82 24.85 -6.45
C VAL A 73 1.50 23.73 -5.66
N GLU A 74 0.71 22.94 -4.94
CA GLU A 74 1.12 21.65 -4.39
C GLU A 74 0.59 20.52 -5.27
N ASN A 75 1.47 19.57 -5.60
CA ASN A 75 1.15 18.36 -6.36
C ASN A 75 1.92 17.17 -5.78
N ASP A 76 1.26 16.01 -5.70
CA ASP A 76 1.85 14.78 -5.15
C ASP A 76 1.90 13.62 -6.17
N ARG A 77 1.21 13.74 -7.31
CA ARG A 77 1.11 12.67 -8.33
C ARG A 77 0.78 13.21 -9.73
N ARG A 78 1.19 12.47 -10.76
CA ARG A 78 0.97 12.79 -12.18
C ARG A 78 0.39 11.59 -12.91
N ASN A 79 -0.71 11.80 -13.65
CA ASN A 79 -1.41 10.76 -14.42
C ASN A 79 -1.70 9.49 -13.59
N SER A 80 -1.93 9.64 -12.30
CA SER A 80 -2.25 8.54 -11.40
C SER A 80 -3.74 8.25 -11.46
N ALA A 81 -4.11 6.98 -11.59
CA ALA A 81 -5.52 6.58 -11.73
C ALA A 81 -6.11 5.94 -10.47
N ILE A 82 -5.33 5.10 -9.80
CA ILE A 82 -5.78 4.36 -8.62
C ILE A 82 -5.66 5.27 -7.39
N PRO A 83 -6.75 5.50 -6.62
CA PRO A 83 -6.70 6.29 -5.40
C PRO A 83 -5.95 5.55 -4.27
N THR A 84 -5.68 6.26 -3.18
CA THR A 84 -5.19 5.64 -1.93
C THR A 84 -6.36 5.18 -1.07
N LEU A 85 -6.15 4.15 -0.26
CA LEU A 85 -7.15 3.64 0.67
C LEU A 85 -7.56 4.70 1.71
N ASP A 86 -8.85 4.74 2.08
CA ASP A 86 -9.29 5.56 3.21
C ASP A 86 -8.98 4.87 4.54
N LEU A 87 -8.01 5.43 5.27
CA LEU A 87 -7.48 4.83 6.50
C LEU A 87 -8.28 5.16 7.76
N LYS A 88 -9.15 6.19 7.73
CA LYS A 88 -9.66 6.85 8.96
C LYS A 88 -10.48 5.94 9.88
N ASN A 89 -11.09 4.88 9.34
CA ASN A 89 -12.00 3.99 10.06
C ASN A 89 -11.53 2.53 10.09
N ILE A 90 -10.27 2.26 9.70
CA ILE A 90 -9.71 0.91 9.74
C ILE A 90 -9.33 0.60 11.19
N LYS A 91 -9.71 -0.59 11.68
CA LYS A 91 -9.35 -1.07 13.03
C LYS A 91 -7.93 -1.64 13.07
N ALA A 92 -6.97 -0.86 12.60
CA ALA A 92 -5.56 -1.24 12.52
C ALA A 92 -4.70 0.00 12.78
N ARG A 93 -3.41 -0.20 13.07
CA ARG A 93 -2.45 0.90 13.22
C ARG A 93 -1.70 1.07 11.90
N ILE A 94 -1.82 2.26 11.29
CA ILE A 94 -1.11 2.61 10.06
C ILE A 94 -0.24 3.83 10.35
N GLU A 95 1.07 3.64 10.26
CA GLU A 95 2.06 4.66 10.60
C GLU A 95 2.28 5.66 9.45
N PRO A 96 2.72 6.91 9.75
CA PRO A 96 3.00 7.91 8.74
C PRO A 96 3.98 7.45 7.66
N GLY A 97 3.69 7.81 6.41
CA GLY A 97 4.53 7.48 5.25
C GLY A 97 4.27 6.11 4.64
N ALA A 98 3.39 5.27 5.22
CA ALA A 98 2.88 4.10 4.53
C ALA A 98 2.02 4.53 3.32
N ILE A 99 2.24 3.91 2.16
CA ILE A 99 1.49 4.17 0.92
C ILE A 99 0.66 2.93 0.60
N ILE A 100 -0.66 3.07 0.66
CA ILE A 100 -1.61 1.98 0.51
C ILE A 100 -2.60 2.35 -0.58
N ARG A 101 -2.62 1.58 -1.68
CA ARG A 101 -3.61 1.76 -2.74
C ARG A 101 -4.99 1.31 -2.27
N ASP A 102 -6.02 1.86 -2.90
CA ASP A 102 -7.39 1.43 -2.69
C ASP A 102 -7.58 -0.07 -3.03
N GLN A 103 -8.67 -0.66 -2.53
CA GLN A 103 -8.97 -2.09 -2.65
C GLN A 103 -7.89 -3.00 -2.02
N VAL A 104 -7.25 -2.53 -0.94
CA VAL A 104 -6.43 -3.34 -0.03
C VAL A 104 -7.25 -3.70 1.20
N GLU A 105 -7.15 -4.95 1.63
CA GLU A 105 -7.78 -5.41 2.86
C GLU A 105 -6.79 -5.44 4.01
N ILE A 106 -7.15 -4.81 5.13
CA ILE A 106 -6.36 -4.75 6.35
C ILE A 106 -7.21 -5.30 7.49
N GLY A 107 -6.79 -6.43 8.05
CA GLY A 107 -7.45 -7.09 9.16
C GLY A 107 -7.31 -6.33 10.48
N ASP A 108 -8.22 -6.62 11.42
CA ASP A 108 -8.23 -6.01 12.74
C ASP A 108 -6.88 -6.20 13.44
N ASN A 109 -6.42 -5.17 14.17
CA ASN A 109 -5.16 -5.16 14.93
C ASN A 109 -3.88 -5.35 14.09
N ALA A 110 -3.97 -5.31 12.75
CA ALA A 110 -2.77 -5.27 11.92
C ALA A 110 -1.98 -3.98 12.18
N VAL A 111 -0.67 -4.02 11.89
CA VAL A 111 0.24 -2.88 12.02
C VAL A 111 0.97 -2.69 10.70
N ILE A 112 0.83 -1.50 10.11
CA ILE A 112 1.55 -1.10 8.91
C ILE A 112 2.55 -0.02 9.29
N MET A 113 3.83 -0.35 9.20
CA MET A 113 4.93 0.52 9.63
C MET A 113 5.32 1.53 8.53
N MET A 114 6.12 2.52 8.94
CA MET A 114 6.53 3.65 8.10
C MET A 114 7.17 3.19 6.78
N GLY A 115 6.77 3.85 5.69
CA GLY A 115 7.36 3.63 4.37
C GLY A 115 6.98 2.31 3.68
N ALA A 116 6.13 1.48 4.29
CA ALA A 116 5.59 0.30 3.61
C ALA A 116 4.77 0.72 2.37
N SER A 117 4.86 -0.07 1.29
CA SER A 117 4.16 0.16 0.02
C SER A 117 3.30 -1.05 -0.32
N ILE A 118 1.98 -0.87 -0.28
CA ILE A 118 1.00 -1.95 -0.41
C ILE A 118 0.14 -1.70 -1.64
N ASN A 119 0.21 -2.62 -2.59
CA ASN A 119 -0.44 -2.49 -3.88
C ASN A 119 -1.88 -3.05 -3.86
N ILE A 120 -2.65 -2.69 -4.89
CA ILE A 120 -4.06 -3.04 -5.02
C ILE A 120 -4.31 -4.55 -4.92
N GLY A 121 -5.39 -4.93 -4.24
CA GLY A 121 -5.81 -6.31 -4.07
C GLY A 121 -5.02 -7.11 -3.04
N SER A 122 -3.99 -6.52 -2.41
CA SER A 122 -3.29 -7.18 -1.31
C SER A 122 -4.20 -7.36 -0.10
N VAL A 123 -3.96 -8.45 0.64
CA VAL A 123 -4.71 -8.82 1.84
C VAL A 123 -3.73 -8.98 2.99
N ILE A 124 -4.03 -8.35 4.13
CA ILE A 124 -3.22 -8.42 5.35
C ILE A 124 -4.12 -8.93 6.47
N GLY A 125 -3.81 -10.11 6.99
CA GLY A 125 -4.61 -10.75 8.03
C GLY A 125 -4.54 -10.05 9.38
N GLU A 126 -5.48 -10.46 10.25
CA GLU A 126 -5.61 -9.99 11.62
C GLU A 126 -4.29 -10.08 12.39
N GLY A 127 -4.01 -9.02 13.15
CA GLY A 127 -2.81 -8.91 13.96
C GLY A 127 -1.52 -8.79 13.18
N THR A 128 -1.45 -9.02 11.86
CA THR A 128 -0.19 -9.08 11.12
C THR A 128 0.57 -7.76 11.13
N MET A 129 1.90 -7.84 11.24
CA MET A 129 2.79 -6.69 11.12
C MET A 129 3.47 -6.68 9.76
N ILE A 130 3.28 -5.58 9.04
CA ILE A 130 4.01 -5.20 7.83
C ILE A 130 5.05 -4.16 8.27
N ASP A 131 6.31 -4.58 8.39
CA ASP A 131 7.38 -3.74 8.95
C ASP A 131 7.85 -2.66 7.96
N MET A 132 8.78 -1.81 8.39
CA MET A 132 9.21 -0.62 7.67
C MET A 132 9.69 -0.97 6.26
N ASN A 133 9.28 -0.14 5.29
CA ASN A 133 9.72 -0.25 3.89
C ASN A 133 9.41 -1.61 3.21
N VAL A 134 8.52 -2.43 3.76
CA VAL A 134 8.06 -3.66 3.11
C VAL A 134 7.25 -3.31 1.86
N VAL A 135 7.40 -4.13 0.81
CA VAL A 135 6.62 -4.03 -0.42
C VAL A 135 5.70 -5.24 -0.57
N LEU A 136 4.40 -4.98 -0.63
CA LEU A 136 3.38 -5.97 -1.00
C LEU A 136 2.95 -5.70 -2.44
N GLY A 137 3.36 -6.58 -3.35
CA GLY A 137 2.93 -6.56 -4.73
C GLY A 137 1.42 -6.86 -4.86
N GLY A 138 0.87 -6.55 -6.03
CA GLY A 138 -0.56 -6.68 -6.29
C GLY A 138 -1.08 -8.08 -5.99
N ARG A 139 -2.23 -8.18 -5.31
CA ARG A 139 -2.84 -9.44 -4.86
C ARG A 139 -2.02 -10.28 -3.87
N ALA A 140 -0.88 -9.82 -3.35
CA ALA A 140 -0.16 -10.57 -2.32
C ALA A 140 -1.04 -10.75 -1.07
N THR A 141 -1.16 -11.98 -0.60
CA THR A 141 -2.01 -12.35 0.55
C THR A 141 -1.11 -12.73 1.73
N VAL A 142 -1.32 -12.09 2.87
CA VAL A 142 -0.66 -12.41 4.13
C VAL A 142 -1.71 -12.81 5.16
N GLY A 143 -1.51 -13.98 5.76
CA GLY A 143 -2.37 -14.57 6.78
C GLY A 143 -2.36 -13.79 8.09
N LYS A 144 -2.92 -14.43 9.10
CA LYS A 144 -3.03 -13.86 10.45
C LYS A 144 -1.72 -14.01 11.21
N ASN A 145 -1.48 -13.09 12.12
CA ASN A 145 -0.41 -13.19 13.09
C ASN A 145 0.96 -13.36 12.42
N CYS A 146 1.19 -12.76 11.25
CA CYS A 146 2.49 -12.82 10.59
C CYS A 146 3.40 -11.65 11.01
N HIS A 147 4.69 -11.77 10.74
CA HIS A 147 5.65 -10.67 10.80
C HIS A 147 6.43 -10.62 9.49
N ILE A 148 6.19 -9.59 8.68
CA ILE A 148 6.91 -9.36 7.43
C ILE A 148 8.00 -8.33 7.70
N GLY A 149 9.25 -8.79 7.84
CA GLY A 149 10.36 -7.97 8.32
C GLY A 149 10.79 -6.90 7.33
N ALA A 150 11.39 -5.83 7.85
CA ALA A 150 11.69 -4.61 7.11
C ALA A 150 12.35 -4.82 5.75
N GLY A 151 11.91 -4.06 4.74
CA GLY A 151 12.44 -4.09 3.38
C GLY A 151 12.16 -5.37 2.58
N SER A 152 11.41 -6.33 3.13
CA SER A 152 11.03 -7.54 2.39
C SER A 152 10.10 -7.21 1.23
N VAL A 153 10.15 -8.03 0.17
CA VAL A 153 9.32 -7.88 -1.04
C VAL A 153 8.52 -9.15 -1.26
N LEU A 154 7.20 -9.02 -1.27
CA LEU A 154 6.29 -10.06 -1.74
C LEU A 154 5.90 -9.72 -3.19
N ALA A 155 6.31 -10.55 -4.14
CA ALA A 155 6.08 -10.29 -5.56
C ALA A 155 4.59 -10.16 -5.89
N GLY A 156 4.27 -9.27 -6.82
CA GLY A 156 2.90 -8.95 -7.21
C GLY A 156 2.45 -9.75 -8.43
N VAL A 157 1.18 -10.13 -8.45
CA VAL A 157 0.57 -10.83 -9.58
C VAL A 157 -0.80 -10.20 -9.85
N ILE A 158 -0.86 -9.21 -10.73
CA ILE A 158 -2.15 -8.66 -11.21
C ILE A 158 -2.63 -9.44 -12.44
N GLU A 159 -1.72 -9.76 -13.36
CA GLU A 159 -2.01 -10.46 -14.61
C GLU A 159 -1.11 -11.70 -14.78
N PRO A 160 -1.62 -12.79 -15.38
CA PRO A 160 -3.03 -13.01 -15.73
C PRO A 160 -3.90 -13.24 -14.47
N PRO A 161 -5.23 -13.01 -14.52
CA PRO A 161 -6.10 -13.17 -13.35
C PRO A 161 -6.14 -14.60 -12.80
N SER A 162 -5.87 -15.60 -13.65
CA SER A 162 -5.75 -17.01 -13.26
C SER A 162 -4.44 -17.34 -12.53
N ALA A 163 -3.44 -16.46 -12.56
CA ALA A 163 -2.19 -16.70 -11.85
C ALA A 163 -2.38 -16.56 -10.35
N LYS A 164 -1.81 -17.53 -9.63
CA LYS A 164 -1.76 -17.57 -8.17
C LYS A 164 -0.86 -16.42 -7.68
N PRO A 165 -1.32 -15.59 -6.73
CA PRO A 165 -0.46 -14.57 -6.12
C PRO A 165 0.50 -15.19 -5.09
N VAL A 166 1.39 -14.38 -4.53
CA VAL A 166 2.11 -14.78 -3.31
C VAL A 166 1.13 -14.99 -2.17
N VAL A 167 1.26 -16.11 -1.46
CA VAL A 167 0.45 -16.43 -0.28
C VAL A 167 1.36 -16.72 0.90
N ILE A 168 1.25 -15.93 1.95
CA ILE A 168 1.90 -16.17 3.23
C ILE A 168 0.81 -16.66 4.18
N GLU A 169 0.92 -17.90 4.64
CA GLU A 169 -0.05 -18.47 5.59
C GLU A 169 0.14 -17.90 7.01
N ASP A 170 -0.73 -18.29 7.94
CA ASP A 170 -0.74 -17.78 9.31
C ASP A 170 0.58 -18.04 10.05
N ASP A 171 0.87 -17.20 11.06
CA ASP A 171 1.99 -17.35 11.99
C ASP A 171 3.39 -17.34 11.35
N VAL A 172 3.50 -16.91 10.08
CA VAL A 172 4.78 -16.87 9.35
C VAL A 172 5.63 -15.67 9.78
N VAL A 173 6.93 -15.89 9.89
CA VAL A 173 7.93 -14.83 10.08
C VAL A 173 8.86 -14.75 8.88
N ILE A 174 8.91 -13.59 8.24
CA ILE A 174 9.84 -13.30 7.16
C ILE A 174 10.89 -12.31 7.68
N GLY A 175 12.16 -12.70 7.62
CA GLY A 175 13.28 -11.85 8.00
C GLY A 175 13.49 -10.71 7.02
N ALA A 176 14.16 -9.64 7.48
CA ALA A 176 14.39 -8.43 6.71
C ALA A 176 15.02 -8.67 5.33
N ASN A 177 14.64 -7.84 4.35
CA ASN A 177 15.10 -7.88 2.96
C ASN A 177 14.97 -9.24 2.26
N ALA A 178 14.08 -10.12 2.71
CA ALA A 178 13.77 -11.35 2.00
C ALA A 178 12.85 -11.05 0.80
N VAL A 179 12.91 -11.91 -0.23
CA VAL A 179 12.08 -11.82 -1.42
C VAL A 179 11.31 -13.11 -1.60
N VAL A 180 9.99 -13.02 -1.79
CA VAL A 180 9.13 -14.17 -2.13
C VAL A 180 8.62 -13.98 -3.55
N LEU A 181 8.96 -14.90 -4.45
CA LEU A 181 8.61 -14.83 -5.87
C LEU A 181 7.14 -15.16 -6.14
N GLU A 182 6.67 -14.78 -7.33
CA GLU A 182 5.29 -14.90 -7.77
C GLU A 182 4.75 -16.33 -7.63
N GLY A 183 3.52 -16.46 -7.13
CA GLY A 183 2.82 -17.75 -7.00
C GLY A 183 3.30 -18.67 -5.88
N VAL A 184 4.37 -18.29 -5.16
CA VAL A 184 4.89 -19.06 -4.02
C VAL A 184 3.95 -18.97 -2.83
N THR A 185 3.73 -20.11 -2.16
CA THR A 185 3.12 -20.20 -0.85
C THR A 185 4.17 -20.45 0.24
N VAL A 186 4.18 -19.62 1.28
CA VAL A 186 4.95 -19.86 2.50
C VAL A 186 4.01 -20.45 3.54
N GLY A 187 4.21 -21.73 3.85
CA GLY A 187 3.32 -22.50 4.71
C GLY A 187 3.30 -22.04 6.16
N LYS A 188 2.20 -22.36 6.84
CA LYS A 188 1.88 -21.92 8.20
C LYS A 188 3.06 -22.06 9.17
N GLY A 189 3.31 -21.00 9.93
CA GLY A 189 4.32 -20.99 10.99
C GLY A 189 5.76 -21.08 10.49
N ALA A 190 6.01 -21.07 9.18
CA ALA A 190 7.36 -21.13 8.65
C ALA A 190 8.18 -19.86 8.95
N VAL A 191 9.50 -19.99 8.92
CA VAL A 191 10.44 -18.89 9.12
C VAL A 191 11.33 -18.76 7.90
N VAL A 192 11.27 -17.59 7.24
CA VAL A 192 12.18 -17.23 6.14
C VAL A 192 13.29 -16.36 6.71
N ALA A 193 14.55 -16.78 6.58
CA ALA A 193 15.67 -16.01 7.08
C ALA A 193 15.84 -14.68 6.31
N ALA A 194 16.44 -13.69 6.98
CA ALA A 194 16.76 -12.40 6.36
C ALA A 194 17.61 -12.57 5.09
N GLY A 195 17.30 -11.79 4.06
CA GLY A 195 17.99 -11.80 2.77
C GLY A 195 17.74 -13.05 1.91
N ALA A 196 16.85 -13.97 2.30
CA ALA A 196 16.55 -15.15 1.51
C ALA A 196 15.72 -14.82 0.26
N ILE A 197 15.92 -15.57 -0.83
CA ILE A 197 15.08 -15.49 -2.03
C ILE A 197 14.31 -16.80 -2.20
N VAL A 198 13.01 -16.75 -1.90
CA VAL A 198 12.11 -17.90 -1.91
C VAL A 198 11.53 -18.08 -3.31
N VAL A 199 11.97 -19.14 -3.99
CA VAL A 199 11.60 -19.44 -5.39
C VAL A 199 10.64 -20.63 -5.54
N ASN A 200 10.37 -21.35 -4.44
CA ASN A 200 9.46 -22.50 -4.38
C ASN A 200 8.64 -22.44 -3.10
N ASP A 201 7.52 -23.16 -3.07
CA ASP A 201 6.68 -23.30 -1.88
C ASP A 201 7.50 -23.78 -0.66
N VAL A 202 7.17 -23.24 0.51
CA VAL A 202 7.83 -23.56 1.79
C VAL A 202 6.90 -24.38 2.64
N GLU A 203 7.38 -25.53 3.11
CA GLU A 203 6.62 -26.41 4.00
C GLU A 203 6.29 -25.71 5.34
N PRO A 204 5.08 -25.95 5.90
CA PRO A 204 4.71 -25.45 7.22
C PRO A 204 5.74 -25.82 8.30
N TYR A 205 5.91 -24.94 9.28
CA TYR A 205 6.81 -25.12 10.42
C TYR A 205 8.26 -25.48 10.06
N THR A 206 8.75 -24.99 8.92
CA THR A 206 10.15 -25.13 8.53
C THR A 206 10.88 -23.78 8.56
N VAL A 207 12.20 -23.84 8.66
CA VAL A 207 13.06 -22.68 8.48
C VAL A 207 13.76 -22.81 7.12
N VAL A 208 13.70 -21.75 6.32
CA VAL A 208 14.39 -21.65 5.03
C VAL A 208 15.36 -20.48 5.02
N ALA A 209 16.49 -20.63 4.31
CA ALA A 209 17.49 -19.57 4.17
C ALA A 209 18.25 -19.68 2.85
N GLY A 210 18.87 -18.58 2.43
CA GLY A 210 19.77 -18.52 1.28
C GLY A 210 19.13 -18.07 -0.03
N THR A 211 19.93 -18.08 -1.09
CA THR A 211 19.57 -17.61 -2.43
C THR A 211 20.05 -18.63 -3.48
N PRO A 212 19.17 -19.48 -4.03
CA PRO A 212 17.76 -19.63 -3.65
C PRO A 212 17.59 -20.23 -2.24
N ALA A 213 16.47 -19.93 -1.59
CA ALA A 213 16.15 -20.40 -0.26
C ALA A 213 16.01 -21.93 -0.23
N LYS A 214 16.60 -22.57 0.77
CA LYS A 214 16.50 -24.00 1.02
C LYS A 214 16.10 -24.26 2.47
N LYS A 215 15.36 -25.35 2.71
CA LYS A 215 15.08 -25.85 4.05
C LYS A 215 16.39 -26.09 4.80
N ILE A 216 16.54 -25.46 5.96
CA ILE A 216 17.70 -25.64 6.84
C ILE A 216 17.37 -26.56 8.01
N LYS A 217 16.14 -26.51 8.53
CA LYS A 217 15.65 -27.35 9.63
C LYS A 217 14.14 -27.22 9.78
N ASP A 218 13.54 -28.13 10.55
CA ASP A 218 12.20 -27.95 11.11
C ASP A 218 12.27 -27.00 12.33
N ILE A 219 11.15 -26.37 12.67
CA ILE A 219 11.07 -25.46 13.81
C ILE A 219 11.21 -26.21 15.14
N ASP A 220 12.12 -25.72 15.97
CA ASP A 220 12.33 -26.15 17.35
C ASP A 220 11.86 -25.07 18.35
N GLU A 221 11.75 -25.43 19.63
CA GLU A 221 11.35 -24.50 20.70
C GLU A 221 12.25 -23.26 20.80
N LYS A 222 13.54 -23.42 20.48
CA LYS A 222 14.49 -22.30 20.44
C LYS A 222 14.14 -21.29 19.35
N THR A 223 13.67 -21.76 18.20
CA THR A 223 13.24 -20.92 17.08
C THR A 223 11.94 -20.22 17.45
N LYS A 224 10.94 -20.96 17.97
CA LYS A 224 9.67 -20.38 18.43
C LYS A 224 9.88 -19.24 19.42
N GLY A 225 10.76 -19.41 20.40
CA GLY A 225 11.06 -18.35 21.37
C GLY A 225 11.75 -17.11 20.78
N LYS A 226 12.49 -17.26 19.67
CA LYS A 226 13.16 -16.15 18.98
C LYS A 226 12.27 -15.45 17.96
N THR A 227 11.30 -16.16 17.40
CA THR A 227 10.33 -15.66 16.42
C THR A 227 8.97 -15.41 17.04
N GLU A 228 8.91 -15.30 18.38
CA GLU A 228 7.68 -15.07 19.12
C GLU A 228 7.11 -13.70 18.74
N ILE A 229 5.83 -13.69 18.39
CA ILE A 229 5.12 -12.50 18.00
C ILE A 229 4.44 -11.89 19.22
N LYS A 230 4.93 -10.71 19.62
CA LYS A 230 4.40 -9.94 20.75
C LYS A 230 3.10 -9.25 20.37
N GLN A 231 1.98 -9.76 20.89
CA GLN A 231 0.64 -9.22 20.64
C GLN A 231 0.44 -7.83 21.27
N GLU A 232 1.21 -7.52 22.31
CA GLU A 232 1.19 -6.21 22.98
C GLU A 232 1.55 -5.06 22.03
N LEU A 233 2.37 -5.33 21.00
CA LEU A 233 2.73 -4.34 19.98
C LEU A 233 1.61 -4.06 18.97
N ARG A 234 0.52 -4.84 19.01
CA ARG A 234 -0.59 -4.86 18.05
C ARG A 234 -1.91 -4.39 18.67
N GLN A 235 -1.87 -3.97 19.94
CA GLN A 235 -3.00 -3.33 20.60
C GLN A 235 -3.20 -1.91 20.06
N LEU A 236 -4.47 -1.53 19.83
CA LEU A 236 -4.89 -0.22 19.35
C LEU A 236 -5.01 0.79 20.49
#